data_AF-A0A535AW70-F1
#
_entry.id   AF-A0A535AW70-F1
#
_cell.length_a   1.000
_cell.length_b   1.000
_cell.length_c   1.000
_cell.angle_alpha   90.00
_cell.angle_beta   90.00
_cell.angle_gamma   90.00
#
_symmetry.space_group_name_H-M   'P 1'
#
loop_
_entity.id
_entity.type
_entity.pdbx_description
1 polymer ?
#
loop_
_entity_poly.entity_id
_entity_poly.type
_entity_poly.pdbx_seq_one_letter_code
_entity_poly.pdbx_strand_id
1 'polypeptide(L)'
;MQGSILVKESFLQSDPATLEKFIRATYKGFLYIKQNRSGTIPILGRYLQVKEELAAKAYEQVVRPAMTQDGTLNEEMQKKAVENVLKRLDLKEAPPLSRIFDFSIARKVVTDLRTKGWKPGA
;
A
#
# COMPACT_ATOMS: atom_id res chain seq x y z
N MET A 1 5.90 11.53 0.89
CA MET A 1 6.06 10.52 1.97
C MET A 1 5.47 9.21 1.44
N GLN A 2 6.23 8.11 1.44
CA GLN A 2 5.67 6.80 1.08
C GLN A 2 5.07 6.18 2.34
N GLY A 3 3.81 5.75 2.28
CA GLY A 3 3.18 4.97 3.35
C GLY A 3 3.65 3.52 3.29
N SER A 4 3.81 2.88 4.44
CA SER A 4 4.13 1.45 4.54
C SER A 4 3.47 0.85 5.78
N ILE A 5 3.17 -0.45 5.71
CA ILE A 5 2.71 -1.22 6.87
C ILE A 5 3.96 -1.75 7.56
N LEU A 6 4.11 -1.42 8.85
CA LEU A 6 5.23 -1.86 9.67
C LEU A 6 4.70 -2.83 10.71
N VAL A 7 5.36 -3.98 10.84
CA VAL A 7 5.05 -4.99 11.85
C VAL A 7 6.32 -5.44 12.53
N LYS A 8 6.21 -5.88 13.79
CA LYS A 8 7.33 -6.52 14.48
C LYS A 8 7.57 -7.89 13.86
N GLU A 9 8.83 -8.27 13.72
CA GLU A 9 9.21 -9.60 13.23
C GLU A 9 8.63 -10.72 14.11
N SER A 10 8.57 -10.51 15.43
CA SER A 10 7.94 -11.46 16.35
C SER A 10 6.46 -11.71 16.05
N PHE A 11 5.73 -10.68 15.59
CA PHE A 11 4.32 -10.82 15.21
C PHE A 11 4.17 -11.59 13.90
N LEU A 12 5.05 -11.34 12.94
CA LEU A 12 5.11 -12.11 11.68
C LEU A 12 5.32 -13.61 11.95
N GLN A 13 6.16 -13.94 12.92
CA GLN A 13 6.45 -15.33 13.31
C GLN A 13 5.31 -15.96 14.13
N SER A 14 4.70 -15.20 15.06
CA SER A 14 3.71 -15.75 15.99
C SER A 14 2.33 -15.94 15.38
N ASP A 15 1.91 -15.04 14.49
CA ASP A 15 0.57 -15.09 13.88
C ASP A 15 0.56 -14.62 12.40
N PRO A 16 1.21 -15.38 11.50
CA PRO A 16 1.25 -15.06 10.08
C PRO A 16 -0.15 -15.10 9.44
N ALA A 17 -1.09 -15.87 10.00
CA ALA A 17 -2.44 -16.01 9.46
C ALA A 17 -3.26 -14.72 9.65
N THR A 18 -3.18 -14.10 10.83
CA THR A 18 -3.81 -12.80 11.08
C THR A 18 -3.19 -11.71 10.21
N LEU A 19 -1.86 -11.70 10.07
CA LEU A 19 -1.19 -10.74 9.18
C LEU A 19 -1.64 -10.93 7.73
N GLU A 20 -1.71 -12.16 7.22
CA GLU A 20 -2.20 -12.42 5.86
C GLU A 20 -3.63 -11.91 5.66
N LYS A 21 -4.53 -12.15 6.62
CA LYS A 21 -5.91 -11.63 6.58
C LYS A 21 -5.95 -10.11 6.55
N PHE A 22 -5.12 -9.45 7.38
CA PHE A 22 -5.00 -7.99 7.40
C PHE A 22 -4.50 -7.42 6.07
N ILE A 23 -3.43 -7.99 5.53
CA ILE A 23 -2.87 -7.59 4.24
C ILE A 23 -3.88 -7.84 3.11
N ARG A 24 -4.61 -8.96 3.14
CA ARG A 24 -5.68 -9.27 2.19
C ARG A 24 -6.82 -8.27 2.22
N ALA A 25 -7.29 -7.90 3.41
CA ALA A 25 -8.32 -6.87 3.55
C ALA A 25 -7.83 -5.50 3.05
N THR A 26 -6.61 -5.13 3.42
CA THR A 26 -5.99 -3.87 2.99
C THR A 26 -5.81 -3.83 1.47
N TYR A 27 -5.37 -4.93 0.86
CA TYR A 27 -5.19 -4.99 -0.59
C TYR A 27 -6.53 -4.93 -1.35
N LYS A 28 -7.60 -5.50 -0.80
CA LYS A 28 -8.95 -5.31 -1.36
C LYS A 28 -9.37 -3.84 -1.31
N GLY A 29 -9.06 -3.12 -0.24
CA GLY A 29 -9.26 -1.67 -0.16
C GLY A 29 -8.42 -0.89 -1.18
N PHE A 30 -7.15 -1.27 -1.35
CA PHE A 30 -6.27 -0.72 -2.38
C PHE A 30 -6.86 -0.90 -3.79
N LEU A 31 -7.34 -2.10 -4.13
CA LEU A 31 -8.00 -2.35 -5.41
C LEU A 31 -9.33 -1.60 -5.55
N TYR A 32 -10.10 -1.48 -4.45
CA TYR A 32 -11.31 -0.66 -4.43
C TYR A 32 -11.01 0.77 -4.85
N ILE A 33 -9.98 1.39 -4.25
CA ILE A 33 -9.56 2.75 -4.63
C ILE A 33 -9.17 2.81 -6.10
N LYS A 34 -8.37 1.85 -6.61
CA LYS A 34 -7.88 1.91 -8.00
C LYS A 34 -8.95 1.63 -9.05
N GLN A 35 -9.95 0.82 -8.74
CA GLN A 35 -10.88 0.25 -9.71
C GLN A 35 -12.31 0.75 -9.56
N ASN A 36 -12.68 1.30 -8.40
CA ASN A 36 -14.03 1.79 -8.13
C ASN A 36 -14.04 3.28 -7.82
N ARG A 37 -13.94 4.10 -8.88
CA ARG A 37 -13.97 5.57 -8.79
C ARG A 37 -15.22 6.08 -8.07
N SER A 38 -16.41 5.63 -8.50
CA SER A 38 -17.69 6.11 -7.98
C SER A 38 -17.87 5.78 -6.50
N GLY A 39 -17.40 4.60 -6.06
CA GLY A 39 -17.40 4.24 -4.64
C GLY A 39 -16.35 4.98 -3.81
N THR A 40 -15.22 5.35 -4.42
CA THR A 40 -14.10 5.97 -3.72
C THR A 40 -14.29 7.46 -3.45
N ILE A 41 -14.86 8.20 -4.41
CA ILE A 41 -15.03 9.66 -4.29
C ILE A 41 -15.84 10.07 -3.05
N PRO A 42 -17.00 9.45 -2.73
CA PRO A 42 -17.75 9.78 -1.51
C PRO A 42 -16.96 9.47 -0.23
N ILE A 43 -16.16 8.39 -0.22
CA ILE A 43 -15.29 8.05 0.91
C ILE A 43 -14.24 9.14 1.11
N LEU A 44 -13.61 9.61 0.04
CA LEU A 44 -12.64 10.70 0.08
C LEU A 44 -13.28 12.02 0.51
N GLY A 45 -14.46 12.36 0.01
CA GLY A 45 -15.19 13.56 0.42
C GLY A 45 -15.47 13.59 1.91
N ARG A 46 -15.94 12.46 2.46
CA ARG A 46 -16.16 12.31 3.91
C ARG A 46 -14.86 12.37 4.70
N TYR A 47 -13.81 11.67 4.25
CA TYR A 47 -12.53 11.59 4.96
C TYR A 47 -11.80 12.94 5.00
N LEU A 48 -11.77 13.65 3.87
CA LEU A 48 -11.10 14.95 3.74
C LEU A 48 -11.98 16.13 4.17
N GLN A 49 -13.26 15.89 4.49
CA GLN A 49 -14.27 16.91 4.81
C GLN A 49 -14.43 17.96 3.70
N VAL A 50 -14.48 17.50 2.45
CA VAL A 50 -14.62 18.37 1.26
C VAL A 50 -15.83 18.00 0.42
N LYS A 51 -16.29 18.95 -0.41
CA LYS A 51 -17.35 18.70 -1.40
C LYS A 51 -16.91 17.67 -2.45
N GLU A 52 -17.89 17.00 -3.02
CA GLU A 52 -17.69 15.91 -3.99
C GLU A 52 -16.79 16.32 -5.17
N GLU A 53 -16.96 17.52 -5.71
CA GLU A 53 -16.14 18.04 -6.82
C GLU A 53 -14.65 18.11 -6.46
N LEU A 54 -14.33 18.54 -5.23
CA LEU A 54 -12.95 18.62 -4.76
C LEU A 54 -12.40 17.23 -4.44
N ALA A 55 -13.22 16.34 -3.88
CA ALA A 55 -12.86 14.94 -3.66
C ALA A 55 -12.55 14.21 -4.99
N ALA A 56 -13.34 14.48 -6.03
CA ALA A 56 -13.13 13.93 -7.37
C ALA A 56 -11.81 14.41 -7.98
N LYS A 57 -11.50 15.72 -7.84
CA LYS A 57 -10.21 16.27 -8.27
C LYS A 57 -9.05 15.64 -7.50
N ALA A 58 -9.17 15.54 -6.17
CA ALA A 58 -8.15 14.91 -5.33
C ALA A 58 -7.92 13.45 -5.71
N TYR A 59 -8.99 12.70 -6.01
CA TYR A 59 -8.90 11.32 -6.47
C TYR A 59 -8.05 11.20 -7.74
N GLU A 60 -8.37 11.97 -8.79
CA GLU A 60 -7.70 11.86 -10.09
C GLU A 60 -6.29 12.44 -10.10
N GLN A 61 -6.06 13.55 -9.38
CA GLN A 61 -4.80 14.29 -9.48
C GLN A 61 -3.78 13.88 -8.42
N VAL A 62 -4.22 13.35 -7.28
CA VAL A 62 -3.34 13.08 -6.14
C VAL A 62 -3.40 11.63 -5.71
N VAL A 63 -4.58 11.14 -5.31
CA VAL A 63 -4.70 9.82 -4.69
C VAL A 63 -4.33 8.72 -5.66
N ARG A 64 -5.02 8.62 -6.80
CA ARG A 64 -4.82 7.54 -7.77
C ARG A 64 -3.42 7.55 -8.41
N PRO A 65 -2.85 8.69 -8.83
CA PRO A 65 -1.48 8.73 -9.38
C PRO A 65 -0.39 8.40 -8.35
N ALA A 66 -0.61 8.68 -7.06
CA ALA A 66 0.36 8.38 -6.02
C ALA A 66 0.40 6.89 -5.60
N MET A 67 -0.59 6.09 -6.01
CA MET A 67 -0.65 4.68 -5.65
C MET A 67 0.40 3.86 -6.39
N THR A 68 0.98 2.88 -5.70
CA THR A 68 1.85 1.87 -6.34
C THR A 68 1.08 1.06 -7.37
N GLN A 69 1.80 0.34 -8.24
CA GLN A 69 1.16 -0.47 -9.28
C GLN A 69 0.39 -1.65 -8.67
N ASP A 70 1.02 -2.41 -7.78
CA ASP A 70 0.52 -3.68 -7.26
C ASP A 70 0.39 -3.73 -5.74
N GLY A 71 0.53 -2.59 -5.04
CA GLY A 71 0.47 -2.52 -3.58
C GLY A 71 1.83 -2.71 -2.91
N THR A 72 2.90 -2.99 -3.65
CA THR A 72 4.27 -3.16 -3.11
C THR A 72 5.25 -2.14 -3.71
N LEU A 73 6.47 -2.10 -3.17
CA LEU A 73 7.58 -1.32 -3.73
C LEU A 73 8.48 -2.25 -4.55
N ASN A 74 8.80 -1.85 -5.78
CA ASN A 74 9.87 -2.48 -6.55
C ASN A 74 11.24 -2.14 -5.93
N GLU A 75 12.30 -2.83 -6.37
CA GLU A 75 13.63 -2.68 -5.77
C GLU A 75 14.19 -1.25 -5.88
N GLU A 76 13.98 -0.58 -7.02
CA GLU A 76 14.39 0.81 -7.22
C GLU A 76 13.71 1.76 -6.23
N MET A 77 12.40 1.61 -6.04
CA MET A 77 11.63 2.39 -5.08
C MET A 77 12.07 2.12 -3.63
N GLN A 78 12.42 0.87 -3.31
CA GLN A 78 12.97 0.51 -1.99
C GLN A 78 14.32 1.20 -1.74
N LYS A 79 15.25 1.16 -2.71
CA LYS A 79 16.55 1.85 -2.64
C LYS A 79 16.35 3.33 -2.39
N LYS A 80 15.52 3.98 -3.21
CA LYS A 80 15.20 5.41 -3.07
C LYS A 80 14.56 5.75 -1.71
N ALA A 81 13.69 4.88 -1.19
CA ALA A 81 13.09 5.07 0.12
C ALA A 81 14.15 5.07 1.24
N VAL A 82 15.09 4.13 1.18
CA VAL A 82 16.19 3.99 2.15
C VAL A 82 17.18 5.15 2.03
N GLU A 83 17.59 5.51 0.81
CA GLU A 83 18.47 6.67 0.56
C GLU A 83 17.90 7.97 1.15
N ASN A 84 16.59 8.17 1.01
CA ASN A 84 15.92 9.34 1.58
C ASN A 84 15.96 9.34 3.12
N VAL A 85 15.91 8.17 3.76
CA VAL A 85 16.05 8.05 5.22
C VAL A 85 17.50 8.31 5.64
N LEU A 86 18.46 7.68 4.96
CA LEU A 86 19.89 7.86 5.23
C LEU A 86 20.31 9.33 5.16
N LYS A 87 19.93 10.04 4.09
CA LYS A 87 20.21 11.47 3.92
C LYS A 87 19.59 12.33 5.02
N ARG A 88 18.37 11.99 5.48
CA ARG A 88 17.69 12.73 6.54
C ARG A 88 18.32 12.52 7.92
N LEU A 89 18.93 11.36 8.15
CA LEU A 89 19.51 10.98 9.43
C LEU A 89 21.05 11.10 9.45
N ASP A 90 21.66 11.60 8.38
CA ASP A 90 23.12 11.65 8.16
C ASP A 90 23.82 10.30 8.39
N LEU A 91 23.16 9.22 7.97
CA LEU A 91 23.68 7.86 8.06
C LEU A 91 24.35 7.46 6.73
N LYS A 92 25.49 6.78 6.81
CA LYS A 92 26.28 6.40 5.64
C LYS A 92 25.87 5.07 5.01
N GLU A 93 25.34 4.15 5.81
CA GLU A 93 25.04 2.79 5.39
C GLU A 93 23.68 2.33 5.91
N ALA A 94 23.00 1.50 5.12
CA ALA A 94 21.78 0.82 5.51
C ALA A 94 22.01 -0.69 5.52
N PRO A 95 21.25 -1.44 6.35
CA PRO A 95 21.21 -2.89 6.23
C PRO A 95 20.67 -3.30 4.84
N PRO A 96 20.87 -4.55 4.42
CA PRO A 96 20.32 -5.06 3.17
C PRO A 96 18.80 -4.82 3.10
N LEU A 97 18.28 -4.49 1.91
CA LEU A 97 16.86 -4.21 1.72
C LEU A 97 15.97 -5.36 2.19
N SER A 98 16.43 -6.60 2.08
CA SER A 98 15.74 -7.80 2.56
C SER A 98 15.56 -7.85 4.08
N ARG A 99 16.33 -7.08 4.86
CA ARG A 99 16.12 -6.90 6.31
C ARG A 99 15.14 -5.77 6.64
N ILE A 100 14.79 -4.94 5.66
CA ILE A 100 13.91 -3.78 5.82
C ILE A 100 12.52 -4.09 5.24
N PHE A 101 12.49 -4.78 4.10
CA PHE A 101 11.29 -5.04 3.32
C PHE A 101 11.06 -6.55 3.17
N ASP A 102 9.96 -7.02 3.75
CA ASP A 102 9.39 -8.33 3.45
C ASP A 102 8.00 -8.16 2.82
N PHE A 103 7.91 -8.43 1.51
CA PHE A 103 6.66 -8.39 0.76
C PHE A 103 6.14 -9.79 0.39
N SER A 104 6.67 -10.86 0.98
CA SER A 104 6.30 -12.25 0.63
C SER A 104 4.79 -12.50 0.81
N ILE A 105 4.23 -12.17 1.97
CA ILE A 105 2.80 -12.29 2.27
C ILE A 105 1.96 -11.40 1.35
N ALA A 106 2.39 -10.16 1.11
CA ALA A 106 1.69 -9.25 0.21
C ALA A 106 1.63 -9.80 -1.22
N ARG A 107 2.77 -10.25 -1.77
CA ARG A 107 2.84 -10.84 -3.12
C ARG A 107 1.99 -12.10 -3.23
N LYS A 108 1.96 -12.96 -2.20
CA LYS A 108 1.05 -14.12 -2.14
C LYS A 108 -0.42 -13.66 -2.25
N VAL A 109 -0.83 -12.70 -1.43
CA VAL A 109 -2.19 -12.13 -1.45
C VAL A 109 -2.55 -11.53 -2.81
N VAL A 110 -1.63 -10.78 -3.44
CA VAL A 110 -1.82 -10.19 -4.77
C VAL A 110 -2.09 -11.28 -5.80
N THR A 111 -1.24 -12.31 -5.83
CA THR A 111 -1.38 -13.45 -6.75
C THR A 111 -2.71 -14.17 -6.51
N ASP A 112 -3.05 -14.49 -5.26
CA ASP A 112 -4.30 -15.18 -4.92
C ASP A 112 -5.55 -14.43 -5.42
N LEU A 113 -5.60 -13.11 -5.17
CA LEU A 113 -6.75 -12.30 -5.56
C LEU A 113 -6.83 -12.10 -7.07
N ARG A 114 -5.67 -11.99 -7.74
CA ARG A 114 -5.61 -11.96 -9.21
C ARG A 114 -6.10 -13.25 -9.83
N THR A 115 -5.63 -14.40 -9.34
CA THR A 115 -6.05 -15.73 -9.83
C THR A 115 -7.54 -15.96 -9.61
N LYS A 116 -8.09 -15.48 -8.49
CA LYS A 116 -9.53 -15.53 -8.22
C LYS A 116 -10.36 -14.52 -9.01
N GLY A 117 -9.73 -13.65 -9.81
CA GLY A 117 -10.41 -12.61 -10.57
C GLY A 117 -11.18 -11.62 -9.68
N TRP A 118 -10.75 -11.44 -8.42
CA TRP A 118 -11.50 -10.63 -7.47
C TRP A 118 -11.58 -9.18 -7.93
N LYS A 119 -12.79 -8.60 -7.85
CA LYS A 119 -13.05 -7.19 -8.15
C LYS A 119 -13.95 -6.59 -7.07
N PRO A 120 -13.85 -5.27 -6.81
CA PRO A 120 -14.77 -4.58 -5.91
C PRO A 120 -16.23 -4.74 -6.37
N GLY A 121 -17.10 -5.26 -5.49
CA GLY A 121 -18.53 -5.39 -5.76
C GLY A 121 -18.94 -6.55 -6.68
N ALA A 122 -18.01 -7.44 -7.02
CA ALA A 122 -18.26 -8.71 -7.70
C ALA A 122 -18.43 -9.87 -6.70
#